data_AF-A0A382ZD26-F1
#
_entry.id   AF-A0A382ZD26-F1
#
_cell.length_a   1.000
_cell.length_b   1.000
_cell.length_c   1.000
_cell.angle_alpha   90.00
_cell.angle_beta   90.00
_cell.angle_gamma   90.00
#
_symmetry.space_group_name_H-M   'P 1'
#
loop_
_entity.id
_entity.type
_entity.pdbx_description
1 polymer ?
#
loop_
_entity_poly.entity_id
_entity_poly.type
_entity_poly.pdbx_seq_one_letter_code
_entity_poly.pdbx_strand_id
1 'polypeptide(L)'
;MISIIGIPLDENSSFLRGSAKSPPLILDAFRSDASNMYAENGFNCGDSGKVKNLGNLQLTAGKAAMDSIQKAVSKELNRNQKVVSLGGDHSITFPIIQAYSQSYSDLNILHIDAHPDLYDNFENNPYSHASPFARIMEKDLV
;
A
#
# COMPACT_ATOMS: atom_id res chain seq x y z
N MET A 1 9.39 11.33 9.01
CA MET A 1 9.99 11.12 7.67
C MET A 1 9.04 10.21 6.88
N ILE A 2 9.22 10.09 5.56
CA ILE A 2 8.39 9.27 4.68
C ILE A 2 9.17 7.99 4.33
N SER A 3 8.60 6.84 4.64
CA SER A 3 9.11 5.52 4.24
C SER A 3 8.34 5.03 3.01
N ILE A 4 9.03 4.81 1.89
CA ILE A 4 8.45 4.21 0.69
C ILE A 4 8.66 2.70 0.76
N ILE A 5 7.59 1.91 0.62
CA ILE A 5 7.63 0.44 0.67
C ILE A 5 6.95 -0.10 -0.59
N GLY A 6 7.65 -0.96 -1.35
CA GLY A 6 7.04 -1.71 -2.44
C GLY A 6 6.36 -2.99 -1.93
N ILE A 7 5.15 -3.25 -2.38
CA ILE A 7 4.32 -4.40 -1.97
C ILE A 7 3.92 -5.17 -3.23
N PRO A 8 4.82 -5.99 -3.81
CA PRO A 8 4.60 -6.65 -5.10
C PRO A 8 3.66 -7.88 -4.96
N LEU A 9 2.38 -7.64 -4.68
CA LEU A 9 1.34 -8.69 -4.54
C LEU A 9 0.16 -8.36 -5.46
N ASP A 10 -0.15 -9.24 -6.42
CA ASP A 10 -1.29 -9.07 -7.34
C ASP A 10 -2.11 -10.35 -7.55
N GLU A 11 -1.98 -11.30 -6.61
CA GLU A 11 -2.65 -12.59 -6.74
C GLU A 11 -4.17 -12.52 -6.61
N ASN A 12 -4.69 -11.41 -6.06
CA ASN A 12 -6.10 -11.16 -5.78
C ASN A 12 -6.81 -10.34 -6.86
N SER A 13 -6.10 -9.93 -7.91
CA SER A 13 -6.69 -9.37 -9.13
C SER A 13 -7.61 -10.37 -9.82
N SER A 14 -8.82 -9.93 -10.16
CA SER A 14 -9.84 -10.79 -10.81
C SER A 14 -9.73 -10.90 -12.33
N PHE A 15 -9.05 -9.95 -13.00
CA PHE A 15 -8.91 -9.98 -14.47
C PHE A 15 -7.47 -10.21 -14.93
N LEU A 16 -6.56 -9.26 -14.64
CA LEU A 16 -5.16 -9.34 -15.03
C LEU A 16 -4.24 -9.20 -13.84
N ARG A 17 -3.19 -10.03 -13.82
CA ARG A 17 -2.00 -9.81 -13.01
C ARG A 17 -0.97 -8.99 -13.78
N GLY A 18 -0.17 -8.23 -13.07
CA GLY A 18 0.86 -7.35 -13.61
C GLY A 18 1.20 -6.20 -12.66
N SER A 19 0.27 -5.79 -11.79
CA SER A 19 0.49 -4.70 -10.84
C SER A 19 1.60 -5.02 -9.83
N ALA A 20 1.87 -6.29 -9.51
CA ALA A 20 3.01 -6.67 -8.66
C ALA A 20 4.37 -6.28 -9.26
N LYS A 21 4.44 -6.03 -10.57
CA LYS A 21 5.64 -5.53 -11.26
C LYS A 21 5.79 -4.01 -11.17
N SER A 22 4.78 -3.29 -10.68
CA SER A 22 4.76 -1.82 -10.66
C SER A 22 5.76 -1.18 -9.70
N PRO A 23 6.04 -1.69 -8.48
CA PRO A 23 6.89 -0.99 -7.52
C PRO A 23 8.28 -0.58 -8.07
N PRO A 24 9.06 -1.47 -8.73
CA PRO A 24 10.33 -1.04 -9.32
C PRO A 24 10.14 -0.03 -10.46
N LEU A 25 9.12 -0.20 -11.32
CA LEU A 25 8.87 0.71 -12.45
C LEU A 25 8.48 2.12 -12.00
N ILE A 26 7.69 2.23 -10.93
CA ILE A 26 7.34 3.52 -10.32
C ILE A 26 8.60 4.21 -9.78
N LEU A 27 9.49 3.45 -9.12
CA LEU A 27 10.74 3.98 -8.59
C LEU A 27 11.73 4.40 -9.68
N ASP A 28 11.78 3.68 -10.80
CA ASP A 28 12.58 4.05 -11.97
C ASP A 28 12.08 5.36 -12.58
N ALA A 29 10.76 5.50 -12.75
CA ALA A 29 10.15 6.74 -13.22
C ALA A 29 10.40 7.91 -12.25
N PHE A 30 10.26 7.67 -10.95
CA PHE A 30 10.53 8.65 -9.89
C PHE A 30 11.99 9.14 -9.85
N ARG A 31 12.93 8.34 -10.34
CA ARG A 31 14.36 8.66 -10.40
C ARG A 31 14.84 9.06 -11.81
N SER A 32 13.93 9.22 -12.75
CA SER A 32 14.28 9.54 -14.13
C SER A 32 14.93 10.92 -14.23
N ASP A 33 16.06 10.99 -14.95
CA ASP A 33 16.76 12.25 -15.28
C ASP A 33 15.92 13.22 -16.12
N ALA A 34 14.77 12.79 -16.65
CA ALA A 34 13.79 13.65 -17.29
C ALA A 34 13.06 14.58 -16.29
N SER A 35 13.22 14.33 -14.98
CA SER A 35 12.61 15.08 -13.89
C SER A 35 13.67 15.54 -12.89
N ASN A 36 13.29 16.47 -12.01
CA ASN A 36 14.08 16.76 -10.81
C ASN A 36 13.40 16.15 -9.57
N MET A 37 14.07 16.19 -8.43
CA MET A 37 13.58 15.58 -7.19
C MET A 37 12.65 16.48 -6.37
N TYR A 38 12.17 17.60 -6.91
CA TYR A 38 11.27 18.51 -6.19
C TYR A 38 9.81 18.25 -6.58
N ALA A 39 8.96 18.09 -5.56
CA ALA A 39 7.52 18.14 -5.76
C ALA A 39 7.05 19.56 -6.08
N GLU A 40 5.83 19.71 -6.61
CA GLU A 40 5.26 21.01 -7.02
C GLU A 40 5.21 22.05 -5.88
N ASN A 41 5.10 21.60 -4.63
CA ASN A 41 5.11 22.46 -3.44
C ASN A 41 6.53 22.83 -2.95
N GLY A 42 7.57 22.53 -3.72
CA GLY A 42 8.96 22.81 -3.38
C GLY A 42 9.59 21.83 -2.39
N PHE A 43 8.91 20.74 -2.03
CA PHE A 43 9.48 19.70 -1.17
C PHE A 43 10.54 18.88 -1.93
N ASN A 44 11.76 18.81 -1.40
CA ASN A 44 12.84 17.98 -1.95
C ASN A 44 12.63 16.50 -1.57
N CYS A 45 12.11 15.71 -2.50
CA CYS A 45 11.89 14.27 -2.36
C CYS A 45 13.18 13.44 -2.43
N GLY A 46 14.30 14.03 -2.86
CA GLY A 46 15.62 13.38 -2.90
C GLY A 46 16.40 13.48 -1.58
N ASP A 47 15.90 14.24 -0.61
CA ASP A 47 16.50 14.36 0.72
C ASP A 47 16.34 13.05 1.51
N SER A 48 17.43 12.30 1.65
CA SER A 48 17.46 11.00 2.36
C SER A 48 17.17 11.13 3.87
N GLY A 49 17.25 12.34 4.44
CA GLY A 49 16.82 12.65 5.80
C GLY A 49 15.29 12.85 5.91
N LYS A 50 14.57 12.97 4.80
CA LYS A 50 13.11 13.17 4.77
C LYS A 50 12.35 12.03 4.10
N VAL A 51 12.91 11.43 3.06
CA VAL A 51 12.32 10.34 2.29
C VAL A 51 13.28 9.16 2.23
N LYS A 52 12.80 7.98 2.61
CA LYS A 52 13.58 6.75 2.63
C LYS A 52 12.89 5.66 1.84
N ASN A 53 13.54 5.14 0.80
CA ASN A 53 13.08 3.96 0.09
C ASN A 53 13.54 2.70 0.84
N LEU A 54 12.58 1.86 1.27
CA LEU A 54 12.83 0.60 1.96
C LEU A 54 12.90 -0.62 1.02
N GLY A 55 12.69 -0.40 -0.27
CA GLY A 55 12.64 -1.45 -1.28
C GLY A 55 11.33 -2.23 -1.25
N ASN A 56 11.34 -3.39 -1.91
CA ASN A 56 10.17 -4.24 -2.03
C ASN A 56 10.14 -5.28 -0.90
N LEU A 57 8.96 -5.53 -0.36
CA LEU A 57 8.73 -6.64 0.54
C LEU A 57 8.91 -7.97 -0.20
N GLN A 58 9.52 -8.93 0.49
CA GLN A 58 9.54 -10.32 0.07
C GLN A 58 8.28 -10.99 0.62
N LEU A 59 7.32 -11.24 -0.26
CA LEU A 59 6.00 -11.74 0.10
C LEU A 59 5.82 -13.18 -0.37
N THR A 60 5.07 -13.95 0.41
CA THR A 60 4.57 -15.26 0.01
C THR A 60 3.19 -15.09 -0.65
N ALA A 61 2.19 -15.88 -0.26
CA ALA A 61 0.84 -15.85 -0.80
C ALA A 61 -0.21 -15.94 0.33
N GLY A 62 -1.44 -15.61 -0.02
CA GLY A 62 -2.63 -15.62 0.82
C GLY A 62 -2.46 -14.83 2.10
N LYS A 63 -3.03 -15.38 3.18
CA LYS A 63 -3.01 -14.74 4.51
C LYS A 63 -1.59 -14.41 4.99
N ALA A 64 -0.60 -15.26 4.70
CA ALA A 64 0.77 -15.02 5.14
C ALA A 64 1.36 -13.75 4.51
N ALA A 65 1.07 -13.48 3.23
CA ALA A 65 1.45 -12.24 2.58
C ALA A 65 0.76 -11.03 3.23
N MET A 66 -0.54 -11.11 3.52
CA MET A 66 -1.30 -10.06 4.20
C MET A 66 -0.73 -9.73 5.59
N ASP A 67 -0.44 -10.76 6.39
CA ASP A 67 0.16 -10.60 7.72
C ASP A 67 1.56 -9.96 7.63
N SER A 68 2.36 -10.33 6.61
CA SER A 68 3.67 -9.72 6.35
C SER A 68 3.57 -8.24 5.98
N ILE A 69 2.57 -7.85 5.18
CA ILE A 69 2.30 -6.47 4.81
C ILE A 69 1.97 -5.65 6.07
N GLN A 70 0.99 -6.10 6.85
CA GLN A 70 0.59 -5.43 8.09
C GLN A 70 1.80 -5.22 9.00
N LYS A 71 2.58 -6.28 9.25
CA LYS A 71 3.76 -6.23 10.11
C LYS A 71 4.82 -5.23 9.62
N ALA A 72 5.05 -5.18 8.30
CA ALA A 72 6.03 -4.26 7.72
C ALA A 72 5.60 -2.80 7.88
N VAL A 73 4.32 -2.50 7.66
CA VAL A 73 3.76 -1.15 7.83
C VAL A 73 3.77 -0.76 9.32
N SER A 74 3.27 -1.61 10.22
CA SER A 74 3.27 -1.34 11.67
C SER A 74 4.68 -1.05 12.20
N LYS A 75 5.71 -1.72 11.68
CA LYS A 75 7.10 -1.46 12.07
C LYS A 75 7.55 -0.03 11.78
N GLU A 76 7.12 0.55 10.66
CA GLU A 76 7.47 1.91 10.29
C GLU A 76 6.60 2.95 11.02
N LEU A 77 5.31 2.66 11.22
CA LEU A 77 4.43 3.48 12.04
C LEU A 77 4.93 3.59 13.50
N ASN A 78 5.38 2.48 14.09
CA ASN A 78 6.00 2.47 15.44
C ASN A 78 7.28 3.30 15.55
N ARG A 79 7.88 3.68 14.43
CA ARG A 79 9.04 4.59 14.36
C ARG A 79 8.62 6.03 14.07
N ASN A 80 7.33 6.35 14.19
CA ASN A 80 6.73 7.63 13.82
C ASN A 80 7.01 8.03 12.36
N GLN A 81 7.10 7.05 11.46
CA GLN A 81 7.25 7.29 10.02
C GLN A 81 5.90 7.25 9.32
N LYS A 82 5.72 8.11 8.33
CA LYS A 82 4.59 8.04 7.40
C LYS A 82 4.95 7.06 6.29
N VAL A 83 4.04 6.17 5.90
CA VAL A 83 4.31 5.16 4.88
C VAL A 83 3.66 5.54 3.56
N VAL A 84 4.42 5.46 2.47
CA VAL A 84 3.91 5.47 1.10
C VAL A 84 4.09 4.07 0.54
N SER A 85 2.99 3.36 0.32
CA SER A 85 2.99 2.00 -0.20
C SER A 85 2.86 2.02 -1.71
N LEU A 86 3.78 1.36 -2.42
CA LEU A 86 3.70 1.15 -3.87
C LEU A 86 3.19 -0.26 -4.11
N GLY A 87 1.97 -0.36 -4.62
CA GLY A 87 1.25 -1.61 -4.61
C GLY A 87 1.60 -2.60 -5.72
N GLY A 88 1.09 -3.80 -5.52
CA GLY A 88 0.42 -4.53 -6.56
C GLY A 88 -1.07 -4.17 -6.54
N ASP A 89 -1.95 -5.16 -6.53
CA ASP A 89 -3.40 -4.94 -6.62
C ASP A 89 -4.01 -4.27 -5.36
N HIS A 90 -5.29 -3.88 -5.43
CA HIS A 90 -5.95 -3.14 -4.35
C HIS A 90 -6.16 -3.96 -3.06
N SER A 91 -5.98 -5.28 -3.08
CA SER A 91 -6.14 -6.12 -1.88
C SER A 91 -5.18 -5.75 -0.75
N ILE A 92 -4.01 -5.21 -1.10
CA ILE A 92 -2.99 -4.81 -0.12
C ILE A 92 -3.45 -3.68 0.80
N THR A 93 -4.48 -2.91 0.40
CA THR A 93 -5.00 -1.79 1.21
C THR A 93 -5.55 -2.29 2.53
N PHE A 94 -6.20 -3.46 2.55
CA PHE A 94 -6.75 -4.02 3.79
C PHE A 94 -5.70 -4.20 4.90
N PRO A 95 -4.61 -4.98 4.73
CA PRO A 95 -3.58 -5.14 5.77
C PRO A 95 -2.80 -3.84 6.06
N ILE A 96 -2.70 -2.90 5.12
CA ILE A 96 -2.12 -1.57 5.37
C ILE A 96 -3.00 -0.81 6.37
N ILE A 97 -4.31 -0.73 6.12
CA ILE A 97 -5.25 -0.04 7.01
C ILE A 97 -5.32 -0.71 8.38
N GLN A 98 -5.24 -2.05 8.45
CA GLN A 98 -5.11 -2.76 9.74
C GLN A 98 -3.87 -2.34 10.55
N ALA A 99 -2.78 -1.93 9.91
CA ALA A 99 -1.61 -1.41 10.60
C ALA A 99 -1.82 0.04 11.07
N TYR A 100 -2.46 0.86 10.24
CA TYR A 100 -2.75 2.25 10.57
C TYR A 100 -3.77 2.37 11.71
N SER A 101 -4.83 1.57 11.73
CA SER A 101 -5.85 1.59 12.79
C SER A 101 -5.29 1.22 14.17
N GLN A 102 -4.17 0.49 14.23
CA GLN A 102 -3.45 0.22 15.47
C GLN A 102 -2.67 1.44 15.99
N SER A 103 -2.33 2.38 15.10
CA SER A 103 -1.50 3.54 15.42
C SER A 103 -2.32 4.83 15.56
N TYR A 104 -3.52 4.87 15.00
CA TYR A 104 -4.39 6.04 14.96
C TYR A 104 -5.83 5.65 15.34
N SER A 105 -6.38 6.28 16.38
CA SER A 105 -7.76 6.04 16.85
C SER A 105 -8.83 6.67 15.97
N ASP A 106 -8.51 7.76 15.27
CA ASP A 106 -9.45 8.57 14.48
C ASP A 106 -9.03 8.61 13.01
N LEU A 107 -8.88 7.44 12.41
CA LEU A 107 -8.42 7.29 11.03
C LEU A 107 -9.57 7.56 10.05
N ASN A 108 -9.36 8.50 9.13
CA ASN A 108 -10.28 8.75 8.02
C ASN A 108 -9.63 8.30 6.70
N ILE A 109 -10.41 7.72 5.79
CA ILE A 109 -9.92 7.30 4.46
C ILE A 109 -10.53 8.17 3.38
N LEU A 110 -9.66 8.72 2.51
CA LEU A 110 -10.03 9.25 1.21
C LEU A 110 -9.67 8.20 0.15
N HIS A 111 -10.68 7.61 -0.49
CA HIS A 111 -10.52 6.61 -1.54
C HIS A 111 -10.89 7.23 -2.90
N ILE A 112 -9.93 7.26 -3.81
CA ILE A 112 -10.13 7.74 -5.18
C ILE A 112 -9.98 6.54 -6.11
N ASP A 113 -11.09 6.06 -6.64
CA ASP A 113 -11.12 4.89 -7.51
C ASP A 113 -12.36 4.95 -8.42
N ALA A 114 -12.28 4.27 -9.55
CA ALA A 114 -13.43 4.03 -10.42
C ALA A 114 -14.38 2.97 -9.81
N HIS A 115 -13.86 2.09 -8.94
CA HIS A 115 -14.61 1.02 -8.30
C HIS A 115 -14.69 1.21 -6.78
N PRO A 116 -15.81 0.86 -6.14
CA PRO A 116 -15.97 1.02 -4.69
C PRO A 116 -15.21 -0.03 -3.87
N ASP A 117 -14.85 -1.17 -4.47
CA ASP A 117 -14.09 -2.25 -3.82
C ASP A 117 -14.70 -2.77 -2.50
N LEU A 118 -16.05 -2.82 -2.49
CA LEU A 118 -16.92 -3.15 -1.35
C LEU A 118 -17.67 -4.48 -1.50
N TYR A 119 -17.24 -5.38 -2.39
CA TYR A 119 -17.89 -6.69 -2.48
C TYR A 119 -17.64 -7.51 -1.21
N ASP A 120 -18.70 -8.13 -0.67
CA ASP A 120 -18.56 -9.05 0.46
C ASP A 120 -17.60 -10.20 0.13
N ASN A 121 -17.83 -10.93 -0.96
CA ASN A 121 -16.94 -12.04 -1.36
C ASN A 121 -16.90 -12.18 -2.88
N PHE A 122 -16.03 -11.41 -3.54
CA PHE A 122 -15.91 -11.44 -4.99
C PHE A 122 -15.20 -12.74 -5.44
N GLU A 123 -15.86 -13.54 -6.30
CA GLU A 123 -15.33 -14.80 -6.84
C GLU A 123 -14.82 -15.80 -5.78
N ASN A 124 -15.48 -15.85 -4.61
CA ASN A 124 -15.10 -16.68 -3.47
C ASN A 124 -13.68 -16.39 -2.91
N ASN A 125 -13.15 -15.19 -3.17
CA ASN A 125 -11.93 -14.70 -2.57
C ASN A 125 -12.22 -13.54 -1.59
N PRO A 126 -12.17 -13.76 -0.27
CA PRO A 126 -12.39 -12.69 0.71
C PRO A 126 -11.28 -11.62 0.69
N TYR A 127 -10.12 -11.93 0.10
CA TYR A 127 -9.02 -11.00 -0.15
C TYR A 127 -9.03 -10.42 -1.56
N SER A 128 -10.09 -10.61 -2.35
CA SER A 128 -10.18 -10.03 -3.70
C SER A 128 -9.83 -8.55 -3.68
N HIS A 129 -9.14 -8.08 -4.72
CA HIS A 129 -8.87 -6.66 -4.92
C HIS A 129 -10.15 -5.81 -4.98
N ALA A 130 -11.30 -6.41 -5.28
CA ALA A 130 -12.62 -5.77 -5.30
C ALA A 130 -13.36 -5.82 -3.93
N SER A 131 -12.70 -6.30 -2.89
CA SER A 131 -13.25 -6.46 -1.53
C SER A 131 -12.47 -5.82 -0.36
N PRO A 132 -11.33 -5.10 -0.52
CA PRO A 132 -10.57 -4.61 0.63
C PRO A 132 -11.39 -3.67 1.53
N PHE A 133 -12.25 -2.82 0.96
CA PHE A 133 -13.04 -1.89 1.76
C PHE A 133 -14.17 -2.58 2.52
N ALA A 134 -14.73 -3.68 1.99
CA ALA A 134 -15.67 -4.50 2.78
C ALA A 134 -14.99 -5.03 4.04
N ARG A 135 -13.77 -5.57 3.91
CA ARG A 135 -12.97 -6.05 5.04
C ARG A 135 -12.60 -4.96 6.04
N ILE A 136 -12.35 -3.75 5.55
CA ILE A 136 -12.04 -2.59 6.39
C ILE A 136 -13.25 -2.21 7.24
N MET A 137 -14.42 -2.07 6.62
CA MET A 137 -15.64 -1.65 7.31
C MET A 137 -16.16 -2.73 8.27
N GLU A 138 -16.13 -4.01 7.89
CA GLU A 138 -16.57 -5.13 8.74
C GLU A 138 -15.75 -5.30 10.02
N LYS A 139 -14.54 -4.76 10.04
CA LYS A 139 -13.62 -4.85 11.17
C LYS A 139 -13.53 -3.57 11.98
N ASP A 140 -14.39 -2.59 11.70
CA ASP A 140 -14.43 -1.28 12.37
C ASP A 140 -13.02 -0.65 12.46
N LEU A 141 -12.26 -0.70 11.36
CA LEU A 141 -10.88 -0.19 11.34
C LEU A 141 -10.80 1.33 11.16
N VAL A 142 -11.91 1.95 10.77
CA VAL A 142 -12.10 3.38 10.53
C VAL A 142 -13.51 3.81 10.91
#